data_AF-A0A965GHM5-F1
#
_entry.id   AF-A0A965GHM5-F1
#
_cell.length_a   1.000
_cell.length_b   1.000
_cell.length_c   1.000
_cell.angle_alpha   90.00
_cell.angle_beta   90.00
_cell.angle_gamma   90.00
#
_symmetry.space_group_name_H-M   'P 1'
#
loop_
_entity.id
_entity.type
_entity.pdbx_description
1 polymer ?
#
loop_
_entity_poly.entity_id
_entity_poly.type
_entity_poly.pdbx_seq_one_letter_code
_entity_poly.pdbx_strand_id
1 'polypeptide(L)' 'PGTHATDRITQLYGAVPDAKALDIPAGVVGDPKDFGDVVAFLCSESAKFITGANLQVDGGQYSGLI' A
#
# COMPACT_ATOMS: atom_id res chain seq x y z
N PRO A 1 2.45 3.80 2.96
CA PRO A 1 2.13 2.78 1.95
C PRO A 1 3.13 1.64 2.04
N GLY A 2 2.69 0.41 1.82
CA GLY A 2 3.55 -0.78 1.77
C GLY A 2 4.20 -0.96 0.41
N THR A 3 4.65 -2.18 0.15
CA THR A 3 5.29 -2.52 -1.13
C THR A 3 4.26 -2.56 -2.26
N HIS A 4 4.49 -1.73 -3.29
CA HIS A 4 3.70 -1.72 -4.52
C HIS A 4 4.60 -1.91 -5.74
N ALA A 5 4.10 -2.58 -6.78
CA ALA A 5 4.81 -2.96 -8.00
C ALA A 5 5.15 -1.76 -8.89
N THR A 6 6.02 -0.88 -8.40
CA THR A 6 6.60 0.26 -9.13
C THR A 6 7.90 -0.13 -9.81
N ASP A 7 8.34 0.69 -10.77
CA ASP A 7 9.66 0.57 -11.39
C ASP A 7 10.78 0.53 -10.35
N ARG A 8 10.64 1.31 -9.27
CA ARG A 8 11.62 1.37 -8.20
C ARG A 8 11.76 0.03 -7.46
N ILE A 9 10.65 -0.67 -7.22
CA ILE A 9 10.68 -2.01 -6.61
C ILE A 9 11.36 -3.00 -7.54
N THR A 10 11.04 -2.97 -8.83
CA THR A 10 11.68 -3.85 -9.82
C THR A 10 13.19 -3.60 -9.91
N GLN A 11 13.62 -2.34 -9.87
CA GLN A 11 15.05 -1.99 -9.85
C GLN A 11 15.78 -2.46 -8.58
N LEU A 12 15.09 -2.52 -7.43
CA LEU A 12 15.69 -2.96 -6.16
C LEU A 12 15.83 -4.48 -6.06
N TYR A 13 14.83 -5.21 -6.55
CA TYR A 13 14.74 -6.66 -6.35
C TYR A 13 14.99 -7.47 -7.63
N GLY A 14 15.19 -6.81 -8.78
CA GLY A 14 15.37 -7.44 -10.10
C GLY A 14 14.06 -7.92 -10.74
N ALA A 15 13.00 -8.05 -9.96
CA ALA A 15 11.64 -8.36 -10.35
C ALA A 15 10.68 -7.87 -9.25
N VAL A 16 9.37 -7.98 -9.48
CA VAL A 16 8.40 -7.81 -8.38
C VAL A 16 8.53 -9.03 -7.45
N PRO A 17 8.85 -8.83 -6.16
CA PRO A 17 8.99 -9.94 -5.22
C PRO A 17 7.66 -10.64 -4.94
N ASP A 18 7.73 -11.89 -4.52
CA ASP A 18 6.55 -12.63 -4.06
C ASP A 18 6.01 -12.03 -2.75
N ALA A 19 4.69 -11.87 -2.66
CA ALA A 19 4.04 -11.25 -1.49
C ALA A 19 4.27 -12.03 -0.18
N LYS A 20 4.40 -13.36 -0.26
CA LYS A 20 4.72 -14.21 0.89
C LYS A 20 6.16 -13.97 1.36
N ALA A 21 7.09 -13.70 0.44
CA ALA A 21 8.47 -13.36 0.79
C ALA A 21 8.58 -11.98 1.47
N LEU A 22 7.54 -11.14 1.37
CA LEU A 22 7.44 -9.84 2.02
C LEU A 22 6.52 -9.86 3.26
N ASP A 23 6.08 -11.05 3.70
CA ASP A 23 5.15 -11.23 4.81
C ASP A 23 3.86 -10.39 4.67
N ILE A 24 3.34 -10.23 3.45
CA ILE A 24 2.11 -9.47 3.18
C ILE A 24 0.90 -10.39 3.37
N PRO A 25 0.02 -10.18 4.38
CA PRO A 25 -1.13 -11.04 4.65
C PRO A 25 -2.16 -11.10 3.51
N ALA A 26 -2.31 -10.01 2.75
CA ALA A 26 -3.18 -9.98 1.57
C ALA A 26 -2.75 -10.95 0.45
N GLY A 27 -1.52 -11.48 0.51
CA GLY A 27 -1.01 -12.46 -0.46
C GLY A 27 -0.68 -11.88 -1.84
N VAL A 28 -0.72 -10.55 -1.99
CA VAL A 28 -0.39 -9.83 -3.23
C VAL A 28 0.49 -8.62 -2.93
N VAL A 29 1.41 -8.31 -3.84
CA VAL A 29 2.08 -7.00 -3.86
C VAL A 29 1.11 -6.00 -4.46
N GLY A 30 0.98 -4.83 -3.85
CA GLY A 30 0.00 -3.84 -4.29
C GLY A 30 0.28 -3.29 -5.69
N ASP A 31 -0.75 -2.88 -6.40
CA ASP A 31 -0.61 -2.08 -7.62
C ASP A 31 -0.48 -0.60 -7.23
N PRO A 32 0.41 0.20 -7.85
CA PRO A 32 0.52 1.62 -7.54
C PRO A 32 -0.83 2.39 -7.56
N LYS A 33 -1.80 1.93 -8.35
CA LYS A 33 -3.16 2.46 -8.41
C LYS A 33 -3.94 2.26 -7.10
N ASP A 34 -3.68 1.21 -6.31
CA ASP A 34 -4.35 0.98 -5.02
C ASP A 34 -4.13 2.17 -4.08
N PHE A 35 -2.89 2.65 -4.01
CA PHE A 35 -2.57 3.87 -3.26
C PHE A 35 -3.22 5.11 -3.88
N GLY A 36 -3.20 5.23 -5.21
CA GLY A 36 -3.82 6.33 -5.94
C GLY A 36 -5.33 6.44 -5.68
N ASP A 37 -6.05 5.32 -5.67
CA ASP A 37 -7.49 5.28 -5.42
C ASP A 37 -7.83 5.69 -3.99
N VAL A 38 -7.02 5.28 -3.00
CA VAL A 38 -7.18 5.73 -1.61
C VAL A 38 -6.93 7.24 -1.49
N VAL A 39 -5.90 7.77 -2.15
CA VAL A 39 -5.64 9.22 -2.16
C VAL A 39 -6.79 9.97 -2.84
N ALA A 40 -7.31 9.45 -3.96
CA ALA A 40 -8.46 10.04 -4.65
C ALA A 40 -9.70 10.08 -3.76
N PHE A 41 -9.97 9.02 -2.99
CA PHE A 41 -11.03 9.00 -1.99
C PHE A 41 -10.80 10.06 -0.89
N LEU A 42 -9.59 10.15 -0.34
CA LEU A 42 -9.27 11.13 0.71
C LEU A 42 -9.38 12.58 0.23
N CYS A 43 -9.16 12.84 -1.06
CA CYS A 43 -9.37 14.15 -1.68
C CYS A 43 -10.83 14.42 -2.07
N SER A 44 -11.72 13.45 -1.96
CA SER A 44 -13.13 13.58 -2.36
C SER A 44 -14.00 14.18 -1.25
N GLU A 45 -15.18 14.68 -1.61
CA GLU A 45 -16.20 15.15 -0.66
C GLU A 45 -16.65 14.06 0.33
N SER A 46 -16.53 12.79 -0.05
CA SER A 46 -16.86 11.66 0.83
C SER A 46 -15.95 11.59 2.07
N ALA A 47 -14.74 12.15 1.99
CA ALA A 47 -13.77 12.15 3.07
C ALA A 47 -13.69 13.49 3.83
N LYS A 48 -14.62 14.43 3.61
CA LYS A 48 -14.53 15.82 4.14
C LYS A 48 -14.40 15.98 5.65
N PHE A 49 -14.69 14.94 6.43
CA PHE A 49 -14.59 14.95 7.89
C PHE A 49 -13.45 14.06 8.43
N ILE A 50 -12.57 13.58 7.54
CA ILE A 50 -11.39 12.79 7.88
C ILE A 50 -10.19 13.75 7.94
N THR A 51 -9.58 13.88 9.12
CA THR A 51 -8.35 14.65 9.33
C THR A 51 -7.56 14.06 10.49
N GLY A 52 -6.22 14.21 10.45
CA GLY A 52 -5.32 13.68 11.48
C GLY A 52 -5.24 12.15 11.53
N ALA A 53 -5.82 11.44 10.55
CA ALA A 53 -5.77 9.99 10.46
C ALA A 53 -4.59 9.53 9.58
N ASN A 54 -3.93 8.45 9.99
CA ASN A 54 -2.96 7.75 9.16
C ASN A 54 -3.59 6.44 8.65
N LEU A 55 -3.68 6.27 7.33
CA LEU A 55 -4.27 5.08 6.72
C LEU A 55 -3.17 4.25 6.06
N GLN A 56 -2.99 3.02 6.54
CA GLN A 56 -2.06 2.09 5.94
C GLN A 56 -2.67 1.47 4.68
N VAL A 57 -1.91 1.54 3.60
CA VAL A 57 -2.22 0.92 2.30
C VAL A 57 -1.05 0.01 1.99
N ASP A 58 -1.04 -1.18 2.56
CA ASP A 58 0.13 -2.07 2.54
C ASP A 58 -0.21 -3.57 2.52
N GLY A 59 -1.49 -3.91 2.29
CA GLY A 59 -1.94 -5.31 2.33
C GLY A 59 -1.79 -5.98 3.70
N GLY A 60 -1.62 -5.20 4.77
CA GLY A 60 -1.41 -5.69 6.14
C GLY A 60 0.05 -5.97 6.48
N GLN A 61 1.01 -5.52 5.67
CA GLN A 61 2.44 -5.75 5.90
C GLN A 61 2.92 -5.15 7.24
N TYR A 62 2.36 -4.00 7.66
CA TYR A 62 2.59 -3.46 8.99
C TYR A 62 1.62 -4.08 10.01
N SER A 63 2.14 -4.93 10.89
CA SER A 63 1.35 -5.61 11.92
C SER A 63 0.95 -4.73 13.13
N GLY A 64 1.41 -3.49 13.20
CA GLY A 64 1.19 -2.62 14.36
C GLY A 64 2.33 -2.65 15.38
N LEU A 65 2.04 -2.19 16.59
CA LEU A 65 3.01 -2.00 17.68
C LEU A 65 2.98 -3.11 18.74
N ILE A 66 2.20 -4.17 18.55
CA ILE A 66 2.06 -5.28 19.51
C ILE A 66 2.40 -6.63 18.88
#